data_AF-A0A3B9ZYY4-F1
#
_entry.id   AF-A0A3B9ZYY4-F1
#
_cell.length_a   1.000
_cell.length_b   1.000
_cell.length_c   1.000
_cell.angle_alpha   90.00
_cell.angle_beta   90.00
_cell.angle_gamma   90.00
#
_symmetry.space_group_name_H-M   'P 1'
#
loop_
_entity.id
_entity.type
_entity.pdbx_description
1 polymer ?
#
loop_
_entity_poly.entity_id
_entity_poly.type
_entity_poly.pdbx_seq_one_letter_code
_entity_poly.pdbx_strand_id
1 'polypeptide(L)' 'MPGYFPLEAYSVTLASSGREAATLISENNYDVLVTDFELQDGLGTELVKLFRKKKEGAKSFLVSGSAPEDVRLKDAGFD' A
#
# COMPACT_ATOMS: atom_id res chain seq x y z
N MET A 1 10.14 -24.03 17.78
CA MET A 1 8.77 -23.96 17.23
C MET A 1 8.87 -23.28 15.88
N PRO A 2 8.39 -23.86 14.77
CA PRO A 2 8.35 -23.13 13.51
C PRO A 2 7.24 -22.07 13.61
N GLY A 3 7.62 -20.80 13.49
CA GLY A 3 6.69 -19.68 13.47
C GLY A 3 5.88 -19.71 12.18
N TYR A 4 4.59 -20.01 12.28
CA TYR A 4 3.64 -19.90 11.19
C TYR A 4 2.70 -18.75 11.52
N PHE A 5 2.64 -17.73 10.66
CA PHE A 5 1.62 -16.69 10.73
C PHE A 5 0.40 -17.20 9.95
N PRO A 6 -0.67 -17.66 10.60
CA PRO A 6 -1.86 -18.08 9.88
C PRO A 6 -2.48 -16.86 9.20
N LEU A 7 -2.73 -16.96 7.89
CA LEU A 7 -3.39 -15.91 7.11
C LEU A 7 -4.80 -15.58 7.64
N GLU A 8 -5.40 -16.50 8.39
CA GLU A 8 -6.68 -16.35 9.10
C GLU A 8 -6.66 -15.25 10.19
N ALA A 9 -5.47 -14.76 10.58
CA ALA A 9 -5.32 -13.68 11.56
C ALA A 9 -5.47 -12.26 10.96
N TYR A 10 -5.61 -12.13 9.63
CA TYR A 10 -5.69 -10.84 8.95
C TYR A 10 -6.99 -10.69 8.17
N SER A 11 -7.66 -9.55 8.35
CA SER A 11 -8.77 -9.15 7.48
C SER A 11 -8.21 -8.45 6.24
N VAL A 12 -8.43 -9.05 5.07
CA VAL A 12 -7.90 -8.56 3.80
C VAL A 12 -9.04 -7.97 2.96
N THR A 13 -8.82 -6.76 2.43
CA THR A 13 -9.66 -6.15 1.41
C THR A 13 -8.84 -5.99 0.14
N LEU A 14 -9.40 -6.39 -1.00
CA LEU A 14 -8.75 -6.27 -2.32
C LEU A 14 -9.29 -5.05 -3.07
N ALA A 15 -8.43 -4.44 -3.88
CA ALA A 15 -8.80 -3.37 -4.81
C ALA A 15 -8.20 -3.70 -6.18
N SER A 16 -8.99 -3.51 -7.23
CA SER A 16 -8.60 -3.80 -8.62
C SER A 16 -8.08 -2.56 -9.35
N SER A 17 -8.10 -1.38 -8.70
CA SER A 17 -7.61 -0.11 -9.26
C SER A 17 -7.13 0.82 -8.15
N GLY A 18 -6.26 1.77 -8.49
CA GLY A 18 -5.83 2.84 -7.59
C GLY A 18 -7.00 3.70 -7.12
N ARG A 19 -7.97 3.98 -8.00
CA ARG A 19 -9.19 4.71 -7.60
C ARG A 19 -10.02 3.97 -6.57
N GLU A 20 -10.26 2.68 -6.77
CA GLU A 20 -10.97 1.84 -5.80
C GLU A 20 -10.21 1.77 -4.48
N ALA A 21 -8.90 1.59 -4.52
CA ALA A 21 -8.06 1.59 -3.34
C ALA A 21 -8.12 2.92 -2.59
N ALA A 22 -8.11 4.05 -3.29
CA ALA A 22 -8.24 5.37 -2.68
C ALA A 22 -9.58 5.56 -1.97
N THR A 23 -10.69 5.12 -2.60
CA THR A 23 -12.02 5.13 -1.96
C THR A 23 -12.02 4.27 -0.70
N LEU A 24 -11.55 3.03 -0.79
CA LEU A 24 -11.47 2.11 0.35
C LEU A 24 -10.61 2.66 1.49
N ILE A 25 -9.45 3.22 1.16
CA ILE A 25 -8.58 3.89 2.13
C ILE A 25 -9.33 5.05 2.77
N SER A 26 -10.08 5.86 2.02
CA SER A 26 -10.81 7.01 2.58
C SER A 26 -11.98 6.61 3.49
N GLU A 27 -12.64 5.49 3.21
CA GLU A 27 -13.83 5.04 3.93
C GLU A 27 -13.50 4.14 5.14
N ASN A 28 -12.38 3.39 5.08
CA ASN A 28 -12.05 2.36 6.07
C ASN A 28 -10.71 2.59 6.76
N ASN A 29 -10.49 1.95 7.90
CA ASN A 29 -9.22 2.01 8.60
C ASN A 29 -8.46 0.70 8.40
N TYR A 30 -7.25 0.81 7.83
CA TYR A 30 -6.34 -0.32 7.68
C TYR A 30 -5.04 -0.06 8.44
N ASP A 31 -4.36 -1.13 8.82
CA ASP A 31 -3.05 -1.07 9.47
C ASP A 31 -1.90 -1.18 8.48
N VAL A 32 -2.15 -1.89 7.38
CA VAL A 32 -1.15 -2.21 6.35
C VAL A 32 -1.76 -1.96 4.97
N LEU A 33 -0.99 -1.29 4.11
CA LEU A 33 -1.26 -1.18 2.67
C LEU A 33 -0.22 -2.02 1.91
N VAL A 34 -0.67 -2.84 0.96
CA VAL A 34 0.19 -3.50 -0.02
C VAL A 34 -0.27 -3.04 -1.40
N THR A 35 0.64 -2.52 -2.21
CA THR A 35 0.30 -1.99 -3.54
C THR A 35 1.45 -2.16 -4.52
N ASP A 36 1.12 -2.31 -5.80
CA ASP A 36 2.12 -2.24 -6.86
C ASP A 36 2.61 -0.79 -7.04
N PHE A 37 3.82 -0.59 -7.52
CA PHE A 37 4.32 0.73 -7.90
C PHE A 37 3.52 1.29 -9.08
N GLU A 38 3.31 0.48 -10.12
CA GLU A 38 2.53 0.86 -11.30
C GLU A 38 1.16 0.18 -11.24
N LEU A 39 0.11 0.99 -11.14
CA LEU A 39 -1.26 0.53 -11.27
C LEU A 39 -1.78 0.97 -12.64
N GLN A 40 -2.81 0.28 -13.14
CA GLN A 40 -3.43 0.59 -14.42
C GLN A 40 -3.95 2.04 -14.55
N ASP A 41 -4.23 2.69 -13.42
CA ASP A 41 -4.86 4.02 -13.33
C ASP A 41 -4.11 5.00 -12.43
N GLY A 42 -2.85 4.72 -12.06
CA GLY A 42 -2.05 5.63 -11.24
C GLY A 42 -0.79 5.01 -10.63
N LEU A 43 -0.16 5.74 -9.71
CA LEU A 43 1.04 5.27 -9.01
C LEU A 43 0.68 4.82 -7.59
N GLY A 44 1.20 3.64 -7.18
CA GLY A 44 1.02 3.16 -5.81
C GLY A 44 1.59 4.11 -4.75
N THR A 45 2.58 4.93 -5.11
CA THR A 45 3.15 5.95 -4.22
C THR A 45 2.13 7.03 -3.83
N GLU A 46 1.13 7.30 -4.66
CA GLU A 46 0.04 8.22 -4.32
C GLU A 46 -0.89 7.63 -3.25
N LEU A 47 -1.15 6.32 -3.33
CA LEU A 47 -1.90 5.59 -2.31
C LEU A 47 -1.14 5.56 -0.97
N VAL A 48 0.18 5.37 -1.01
CA VAL A 48 1.02 5.42 0.21
C VAL A 48 0.93 6.78 0.88
N LYS A 49 1.01 7.86 0.11
CA LYS A 49 0.84 9.23 0.64
C LYS A 49 -0.55 9.44 1.24
N LEU A 50 -1.60 8.99 0.56
CA LEU A 50 -2.98 9.06 1.06
C LEU A 50 -3.16 8.28 2.36
N PHE A 51 -2.64 7.05 2.40
CA PHE A 51 -2.77 6.14 3.53
C PHE A 51 -2.10 6.68 4.79
N ARG A 52 -0.88 7.22 4.66
CA ARG A 52 -0.16 7.85 5.78
C ARG A 52 -0.81 9.12 6.30
N LYS A 53 -1.40 9.92 5.41
CA LYS A 53 -2.18 11.10 5.81
C LYS A 53 -3.40 10.71 6.63
N LYS A 54 -4.01 9.56 6.34
CA LYS A 54 -5.17 9.07 7.08
C LYS A 54 -4.80 8.52 8.45
N LYS A 55 -3.70 7.76 8.55
CA LYS A 55 -3.25 7.16 9.80
C LYS A 55 -1.74 7.29 9.94
N GLU A 56 -1.35 8.12 10.89
CA GLU A 56 0.05 8.26 11.28
C GLU A 56 0.60 6.91 11.79
N GLY A 57 1.80 6.55 11.34
CA GLY A 57 2.44 5.27 11.68
C GLY A 57 1.98 4.05 10.89
N ALA A 58 1.00 4.20 9.99
CA ALA A 58 0.55 3.09 9.14
C ALA A 58 1.65 2.60 8.21
N LYS A 59 1.73 1.28 8.01
CA LYS A 59 2.82 0.64 7.26
C LYS A 59 2.39 0.36 5.83
N SER A 60 3.31 0.51 4.89
CA SER A 60 3.04 0.25 3.48
C SER A 60 4.15 -0.60 2.87
N PHE A 61 3.76 -1.57 2.05
CA PHE A 61 4.65 -2.32 1.19
C PHE A 61 4.38 -1.92 -0.26
N LEU A 62 5.41 -1.42 -0.93
CA LEU A 62 5.41 -1.18 -2.35
C LEU A 62 6.07 -2.38 -3.01
N VAL A 63 5.33 -3.08 -3.86
CA VAL A 63 5.83 -4.20 -4.66
C VAL A 63 6.01 -3.68 -6.08
N SER A 64 7.03 -4.09 -6.81
CA SER A 64 7.14 -3.76 -8.23
C SER A 64 7.86 -4.86 -8.99
N GLY A 65 7.39 -5.13 -10.21
CA GLY A 65 8.01 -6.10 -11.13
C GLY A 65 9.28 -5.58 -11.81
N SER A 66 9.55 -4.28 -11.74
CA SER A 66 10.75 -3.62 -12.25
C SER A 66 11.28 -2.64 -11.21
N ALA A 67 12.60 -2.40 -11.19
CA ALA A 67 13.14 -1.33 -10.38
C ALA A 67 12.79 0.00 -11.04
N PRO A 68 12.06 0.91 -10.38
CA PRO A 68 11.83 2.23 -10.97
C PRO A 68 13.15 2.99 -11.01
N GLU A 69 13.64 3.32 -12.20
CA GLU A 69 14.96 3.96 -12.40
C GLU A 69 15.03 5.39 -11.81
N ASP A 70 13.89 6.09 -11.70
CA ASP A 70 13.85 7.52 -11.35
C ASP A 70 12.94 7.90 -10.17
N VAL A 71 12.43 6.91 -9.42
CA VAL A 71 11.54 7.20 -8.29
C VAL A 71 12.37 7.34 -7.02
N ARG A 72 12.44 8.57 -6.51
CA ARG A 72 12.94 8.83 -5.16
C ARG A 72 11.95 8.27 -4.14
N LEU A 73 12.13 7.01 -3.77
CA LEU A 73 11.29 6.29 -2.79
C LEU A 73 11.15 7.06 -1.46
N LYS A 74 12.17 7.84 -1.09
CA LYS A 74 12.14 8.77 0.05
C LYS A 74 11.07 9.86 -0.07
N ASP A 75 10.85 10.39 -1.27
CA ASP A 75 9.81 11.42 -1.53
C ASP A 75 8.40 10.81 -1.53
N ALA A 76 8.30 9.48 -1.67
CA ALA A 76 7.08 8.70 -1.46
C ALA A 76 6.90 8.25 0.01
N GLY A 77 7.86 8.60 0.88
CA GLY A 77 7.85 8.30 2.30
C GLY A 77 8.50 6.97 2.68
N PHE A 78 9.06 6.20 1.75
CA PHE A 78 9.79 4.99 2.14
C PHE A 78 11.15 5.40 2.73
N ASP A 79 11.30 5.15 4.03
CA ASP A 79 12.51 5.42 4.82
C ASP A 79 13.43 4.19 4.85
#